data_AF-B9F1R5-F1
#
_entry.id   AF-B9F1R5-F1
#
_cell.length_a   1.000
_cell.length_b   1.000
_cell.length_c   1.000
_cell.angle_alpha   90.00
_cell.angle_beta   90.00
_cell.angle_gamma   90.00
#
_symmetry.space_group_name_H-M   'P 1'
#
loop_
_entity.id
_entity.type
_entity.pdbx_description
1 polymer ?
#
loop_
_entity_poly.entity_id
_entity_poly.type
_entity_poly.pdbx_seq_one_letter_code
_entity_poly.pdbx_strand_id
1 'polypeptide(L)'
;MVDVISSNGWLTLALNAMELSQMVTQGIWDRDSVLLQLPHFTKELARRCQENEGRPIESIFDLAEMSIDEMRDLLQLSNPQLQDIIEFFKRFPNVDMAYEVTLERDMTNLPSEVGPVHAPRVALQKRARVKLEFTAASEAGRKEYMIYLMSDYYLGRDQEYEFTVDVMDAGGD
;
A
#
# COMPACT_ATOMS: atom_id res chain seq x y z
N MET A 1 -17.88 3.17 2.40
CA MET A 1 -17.64 2.12 3.42
C MET A 1 -16.36 2.41 4.18
N VAL A 2 -15.21 2.52 3.50
CA VAL A 2 -13.93 2.92 4.11
C VAL A 2 -14.07 4.19 4.98
N ASP A 3 -14.68 5.25 4.45
CA ASP A 3 -14.86 6.52 5.18
C ASP A 3 -15.65 6.38 6.49
N VAL A 4 -16.65 5.48 6.53
CA VAL A 4 -17.44 5.22 7.74
C VAL A 4 -16.59 4.48 8.76
N ILE A 5 -15.84 3.47 8.32
CA ILE A 5 -15.02 2.62 9.18
C ILE A 5 -13.85 3.44 9.78
N SER A 6 -13.18 4.25 8.96
CA SER A 6 -12.06 5.09 9.40
C SER A 6 -12.52 6.18 10.38
N SER A 7 -13.69 6.77 10.16
CA SER A 7 -14.31 7.74 11.09
C SER A 7 -14.66 7.13 12.45
N ASN A 8 -14.79 5.80 12.55
CA ASN A 8 -15.02 5.08 13.81
C ASN A 8 -13.72 4.52 14.42
N GLY A 9 -12.54 4.82 13.83
CA GLY A 9 -11.25 4.39 14.36
C GLY A 9 -10.94 2.90 14.21
N TRP A 10 -11.67 2.16 13.37
CA TRP A 10 -11.49 0.71 13.23
C TRP A 10 -10.42 0.35 12.19
N LEU A 11 -9.15 0.33 12.60
CA LEU A 11 -8.00 0.15 11.70
C LEU A 11 -8.10 -1.13 10.89
N THR A 12 -8.14 -2.29 11.54
CA THR A 12 -8.16 -3.59 10.85
C THR A 12 -9.32 -3.68 9.85
N LEU A 13 -10.49 -3.17 10.21
CA LEU A 13 -11.65 -3.21 9.32
C LEU A 13 -11.48 -2.23 8.14
N ALA A 14 -10.79 -1.09 8.33
CA ALA A 14 -10.50 -0.15 7.26
C ALA A 14 -9.50 -0.76 6.27
N LEU A 15 -8.43 -1.40 6.75
CA LEU A 15 -7.45 -2.12 5.93
C LEU A 15 -8.14 -3.21 5.09
N ASN A 16 -8.93 -4.08 5.73
CA ASN A 16 -9.66 -5.14 5.03
C ASN A 16 -10.64 -4.60 3.98
N ALA A 17 -11.29 -3.46 4.24
CA ALA A 17 -12.19 -2.84 3.27
C ALA A 17 -11.44 -2.26 2.05
N MET A 18 -10.20 -1.81 2.24
CA MET A 18 -9.33 -1.33 1.17
C MET A 18 -8.80 -2.48 0.32
N GLU A 19 -8.29 -3.55 0.94
CA GLU A 19 -7.90 -4.79 0.25
C GLU A 19 -9.06 -5.38 -0.57
N LEU A 20 -10.28 -5.40 0.01
CA LEU A 20 -11.46 -5.84 -0.71
C LEU A 20 -11.75 -4.99 -1.95
N SER A 21 -11.52 -3.67 -1.87
CA SER A 21 -11.72 -2.78 -3.01
C SER A 21 -10.73 -3.09 -4.14
N GLN A 22 -9.47 -3.41 -3.80
CA GLN A 22 -8.47 -3.85 -4.77
C GLN A 22 -8.85 -5.19 -5.41
N MET A 23 -9.25 -6.19 -4.60
CA MET A 23 -9.70 -7.51 -5.08
C MET A 23 -10.85 -7.41 -6.06
N VAL A 24 -11.86 -6.60 -5.75
CA VAL A 24 -13.02 -6.36 -6.63
C VAL A 24 -12.59 -5.67 -7.92
N THR A 25 -11.70 -4.69 -7.84
CA THR A 25 -11.22 -3.93 -9.00
C THR A 25 -10.41 -4.79 -9.96
N GLN A 26 -9.56 -5.66 -9.43
CA GLN A 26 -8.69 -6.53 -10.22
C GLN A 26 -9.35 -7.87 -10.60
N GLY A 27 -10.45 -8.24 -9.93
CA GLY A 27 -11.12 -9.51 -10.15
C GLY A 27 -10.32 -10.72 -9.65
N ILE A 28 -9.50 -10.54 -8.62
CA ILE A 28 -8.68 -11.60 -8.02
C ILE A 28 -8.80 -11.57 -6.49
N TRP A 29 -8.51 -12.71 -5.84
CA TRP A 29 -8.49 -12.80 -4.39
C TRP A 29 -7.08 -12.56 -3.81
N ASP A 30 -7.02 -12.27 -2.52
CA ASP A 30 -5.79 -12.14 -1.71
C ASP A 30 -4.86 -13.36 -1.80
N ARG A 31 -5.42 -14.55 -2.04
CA ARG A 31 -4.69 -15.81 -2.18
C ARG A 31 -4.24 -16.11 -3.61
N ASP A 32 -4.76 -15.39 -4.60
CA ASP A 32 -4.33 -15.56 -5.98
C ASP A 32 -2.97 -14.86 -6.20
N SER A 33 -2.26 -15.26 -7.25
CA SER A 33 -1.02 -14.56 -7.63
C SER A 33 -1.33 -13.12 -8.04
N VAL A 34 -0.56 -12.16 -7.51
CA VAL A 34 -0.64 -10.74 -7.92
C VAL A 34 -0.35 -10.54 -9.41
N LEU A 35 0.31 -11.50 -10.06
CA LEU A 35 0.57 -11.47 -11.51
C LEU A 35 -0.70 -11.63 -12.34
N LEU A 36 -1.79 -12.14 -11.76
CA LEU A 36 -3.09 -12.23 -12.47
C LEU A 36 -3.72 -10.85 -12.74
N GLN A 37 -3.19 -9.78 -12.16
CA GLN A 37 -3.55 -8.39 -12.50
C GLN A 37 -3.03 -7.97 -13.88
N LEU A 38 -2.06 -8.71 -14.44
CA LEU A 38 -1.45 -8.37 -15.72
C LEU A 38 -2.32 -8.78 -16.91
N PRO A 39 -2.31 -8.01 -18.01
CA PRO A 39 -2.96 -8.42 -19.25
C PRO A 39 -2.46 -9.80 -19.72
N HIS A 40 -3.39 -10.62 -20.22
CA HIS A 40 -3.11 -11.95 -20.79
C HIS A 40 -2.58 -13.01 -19.82
N PHE A 41 -2.48 -12.69 -18.53
CA PHE A 41 -2.04 -13.66 -17.54
C PHE A 41 -3.14 -14.69 -17.21
N THR A 42 -2.71 -15.94 -17.12
CA THR A 42 -3.54 -17.07 -16.66
C THR A 42 -2.93 -17.66 -15.41
N LYS A 43 -3.69 -18.47 -14.67
CA LYS A 43 -3.17 -19.20 -13.50
C LYS A 43 -1.95 -20.07 -13.84
N GLU A 44 -1.92 -20.62 -15.06
CA GLU A 44 -0.78 -21.42 -15.52
C GLU A 44 0.46 -20.58 -15.80
N LEU A 45 0.30 -19.39 -16.40
CA LEU A 45 1.43 -18.46 -16.59
C LEU A 45 1.95 -17.95 -15.24
N ALA A 46 1.07 -17.61 -14.30
CA ALA A 46 1.47 -17.20 -12.96
C ALA A 46 2.25 -18.32 -12.23
N ARG A 47 1.79 -19.57 -12.32
CA ARG A 47 2.50 -20.73 -11.77
C ARG A 47 3.88 -20.91 -12.40
N ARG A 48 3.98 -20.79 -13.73
CA ARG A 48 5.25 -20.85 -14.46
C ARG A 48 6.23 -19.76 -14.01
N CYS A 49 5.74 -18.55 -13.77
CA CYS A 49 6.54 -17.45 -13.22
C CYS A 49 7.07 -17.76 -11.82
N GLN A 50 6.25 -18.36 -10.95
CA GLN A 50 6.65 -18.76 -9.60
C GLN A 50 7.68 -19.90 -9.60
N GLU A 51 7.55 -20.84 -10.53
CA GLU A 51 8.44 -22.01 -10.68
C GLU A 51 9.68 -21.72 -11.54
N ASN A 52 9.95 -20.47 -11.89
CA ASN A 52 11.07 -20.10 -12.74
C ASN A 52 12.42 -20.50 -12.12
N GLU A 53 13.24 -21.24 -12.87
CA GLU A 53 14.46 -21.90 -12.36
C GLU A 53 15.52 -20.92 -11.83
N GLY A 54 15.61 -19.71 -12.42
CA GLY A 54 16.60 -18.71 -12.02
C GLY A 54 16.24 -17.98 -10.73
N ARG A 55 15.02 -17.43 -10.67
CA ARG A 55 14.42 -16.85 -9.48
C ARG A 55 12.89 -16.96 -9.55
N PRO A 56 12.20 -17.29 -8.46
CA PRO A 56 10.75 -17.17 -8.39
C PRO A 56 10.31 -15.73 -8.68
N ILE A 57 9.28 -15.58 -9.50
CA ILE A 57 8.68 -14.29 -9.82
C ILE A 57 7.37 -14.21 -9.03
N GLU A 58 7.39 -13.48 -7.92
CA GLU A 58 6.27 -13.40 -6.98
C GLU A 58 5.55 -12.06 -7.06
N SER A 59 6.20 -11.02 -7.58
CA SER A 59 5.66 -9.68 -7.73
C SER A 59 5.74 -9.15 -9.17
N ILE A 60 4.94 -8.11 -9.45
CA ILE A 60 4.99 -7.39 -10.74
C ILE A 60 6.37 -6.73 -10.95
N PHE A 61 7.08 -6.33 -9.89
CA PHE A 61 8.43 -5.78 -10.02
C PHE A 61 9.44 -6.83 -10.45
N ASP A 62 9.36 -8.04 -9.89
CA ASP A 62 10.26 -9.14 -10.26
C ASP A 62 10.17 -9.44 -11.76
N LEU A 63 8.95 -9.38 -12.31
CA LEU A 63 8.73 -9.57 -13.74
C LEU A 63 9.23 -8.37 -14.57
N ALA A 64 9.01 -7.14 -14.08
CA ALA A 64 9.40 -5.91 -14.77
C ALA A 64 10.92 -5.70 -14.85
N GLU A 65 11.68 -6.27 -13.92
CA GLU A 65 13.14 -6.26 -13.92
C GLU A 65 13.78 -7.21 -14.93
N MET A 66 13.01 -8.19 -15.45
CA MET A 66 13.51 -9.12 -16.44
C MET A 66 13.75 -8.44 -17.78
N SER A 67 14.72 -8.95 -18.54
CA SER A 67 14.86 -8.54 -19.93
C SER A 67 13.64 -8.98 -20.75
N ILE A 68 13.33 -8.23 -21.82
CA ILE A 68 12.23 -8.57 -22.73
C ILE A 68 12.43 -9.95 -23.36
N ASP A 69 13.68 -10.36 -23.57
CA ASP A 69 14.02 -11.66 -24.15
C ASP A 69 13.69 -12.80 -23.18
N GLU A 70 14.11 -12.69 -21.91
CA GLU A 70 13.76 -13.66 -20.87
C GLU A 70 12.25 -13.72 -20.64
N MET A 71 11.58 -12.57 -20.62
CA MET A 71 10.13 -12.49 -20.46
C MET A 71 9.40 -13.15 -21.63
N ARG A 72 9.86 -12.93 -22.86
CA ARG A 72 9.28 -13.56 -24.05
C ARG A 72 9.43 -15.08 -24.03
N ASP A 73 10.61 -15.56 -23.65
CA ASP A 73 10.90 -16.99 -23.58
C ASP A 73 10.08 -17.67 -22.45
N LEU A 74 9.93 -17.00 -21.30
CA LEU A 74 9.17 -17.49 -20.17
C LEU A 74 7.65 -17.49 -20.44
N LEU A 75 7.11 -16.34 -20.86
CA LEU A 75 5.66 -16.14 -21.01
C LEU A 75 5.11 -16.77 -22.29
N GLN A 76 5.94 -16.92 -23.32
CA GLN A 76 5.55 -17.44 -24.64
C GLN A 76 4.34 -16.72 -25.25
N LEU A 77 4.20 -15.42 -24.95
CA LEU A 77 3.15 -14.55 -25.46
C LEU A 77 3.56 -13.92 -26.79
N SER A 78 2.57 -13.51 -27.58
CA SER A 78 2.82 -12.77 -28.82
C SER A 78 3.37 -11.36 -28.54
N ASN A 79 4.07 -10.77 -29.51
CA ASN A 79 4.62 -9.42 -29.37
C ASN A 79 3.57 -8.36 -28.96
N PRO A 80 2.34 -8.34 -29.52
CA PRO A 80 1.31 -7.40 -29.06
C PRO A 80 0.93 -7.59 -27.58
N GLN A 81 0.82 -8.84 -27.12
CA GLN A 81 0.48 -9.15 -25.72
C GLN A 81 1.59 -8.74 -24.76
N LEU A 82 2.86 -8.93 -25.15
CA LEU A 82 4.00 -8.42 -24.38
C LEU A 82 4.01 -6.89 -24.32
N GLN A 83 3.62 -6.20 -25.40
CA GLN A 83 3.48 -4.74 -25.38
C GLN A 83 2.39 -4.27 -24.41
N ASP A 84 1.26 -4.97 -24.31
CA ASP A 84 0.22 -4.65 -23.33
C ASP A 84 0.74 -4.77 -21.90
N ILE A 85 1.58 -5.78 -21.61
CA ILE A 85 2.22 -5.95 -20.30
C ILE A 85 3.23 -4.83 -20.02
N ILE A 86 4.07 -4.48 -21.01
CA ILE A 86 5.02 -3.36 -20.87
C ILE A 86 4.27 -2.05 -20.63
N GLU A 87 3.15 -1.83 -21.31
CA GLU A 87 2.32 -0.65 -21.12
C GLU A 87 1.65 -0.64 -19.74
N PHE A 88 1.27 -1.81 -19.22
CA PHE A 88 0.82 -1.94 -17.84
C PHE A 88 1.93 -1.52 -16.86
N PHE A 89 3.17 -2.01 -17.02
CA PHE A 89 4.28 -1.66 -16.12
C PHE A 89 4.54 -0.15 -16.04
N LYS A 90 4.41 0.57 -17.16
CA LYS A 90 4.57 2.04 -17.18
C LYS A 90 3.51 2.77 -16.36
N ARG A 91 2.32 2.18 -16.22
CA ARG A 91 1.17 2.75 -15.50
C ARG A 91 1.06 2.22 -14.08
N PHE A 92 1.71 1.11 -13.80
CA PHE A 92 1.71 0.47 -12.49
C PHE A 92 2.41 1.38 -11.47
N PRO A 93 1.79 1.67 -10.31
CA PRO A 93 2.29 2.69 -9.41
C PRO A 93 3.61 2.26 -8.78
N ASN A 94 4.57 3.17 -8.84
CA ASN A 94 5.81 3.12 -8.10
C ASN A 94 5.95 4.44 -7.32
N VAL A 95 5.69 4.39 -6.02
CA VAL A 95 5.60 5.58 -5.16
C VAL A 95 6.59 5.44 -4.03
N ASP A 96 7.50 6.41 -3.92
CA ASP A 96 8.39 6.55 -2.79
C ASP A 96 7.76 7.47 -1.73
N MET A 97 7.70 7.00 -0.49
CA MET A 97 7.18 7.77 0.64
C MET A 97 8.32 8.25 1.55
N ALA A 98 8.27 9.52 1.92
CA ALA A 98 9.11 10.12 2.95
C ALA A 98 8.23 10.90 3.91
N TYR A 99 8.49 10.78 5.21
CA TYR A 99 7.70 11.41 6.26
C TYR A 99 8.60 12.13 7.27
N GLU A 100 8.01 13.11 7.96
CA GLU A 100 8.61 13.86 9.06
C GLU A 100 7.56 13.97 10.16
N VAL A 101 7.97 13.78 11.41
CA VAL A 101 7.09 13.82 12.59
C VAL A 101 7.43 15.04 13.42
N THR A 102 6.42 15.85 13.73
CA THR A 102 6.57 17.05 14.57
C THR A 102 5.58 16.95 15.73
N LEU A 103 6.05 17.24 16.94
CA LEU A 103 5.23 17.24 18.15
C LEU A 103 5.04 18.68 18.62
N GLU A 104 3.78 19.08 18.76
CA GLU A 104 3.39 20.39 19.30
C GLU A 104 2.63 20.17 20.62
N ARG A 105 2.93 20.99 21.64
CA ARG A 105 2.17 20.97 22.90
C ARG A 105 0.86 21.73 22.68
N ASP A 106 -0.25 21.01 22.66
CA ASP A 106 -1.58 21.64 22.63
C ASP A 106 -1.89 22.23 24.01
N MET A 107 -2.13 23.54 24.07
CA MET A 107 -2.52 24.24 25.31
C MET A 107 -4.04 24.29 25.52
N THR A 108 -4.81 23.68 24.60
CA THR A 108 -6.26 23.60 24.71
C THR A 108 -6.65 22.25 25.32
N ASN A 109 -7.17 22.25 26.55
CA ASN A 109 -7.65 21.05 27.26
C ASN A 109 -8.97 20.52 26.65
N LEU A 110 -8.99 20.22 25.35
CA LEU A 110 -10.13 19.51 24.75
C LEU A 110 -10.06 18.02 25.11
N PRO A 111 -11.20 17.40 25.48
CA PRO A 111 -11.25 15.95 25.64
C PRO A 111 -10.92 15.30 24.30
N SER A 112 -9.80 14.59 24.26
CA SER A 112 -9.34 13.89 23.06
C SER A 112 -9.88 12.46 23.11
N GLU A 113 -10.75 12.10 22.16
CA GLU A 113 -11.00 10.70 21.87
C GLU A 113 -9.72 10.14 21.25
N VAL A 114 -9.15 9.11 21.88
CA VAL A 114 -8.04 8.37 21.28
C VAL A 114 -8.51 7.80 19.95
N GLY A 115 -7.83 8.22 18.89
CA GLY A 115 -7.81 7.55 17.59
C GLY A 115 -8.78 8.12 16.58
N PRO A 116 -8.24 8.58 15.45
CA PRO A 116 -8.80 8.08 14.22
C PRO A 116 -7.71 7.46 13.37
N VAL A 117 -8.08 6.36 12.75
CA VAL A 117 -7.46 5.93 11.50
C VAL A 117 -7.69 7.08 10.52
N HIS A 118 -6.74 7.99 10.38
CA HIS A 118 -6.86 9.11 9.47
C HIS A 118 -6.51 8.62 8.07
N ALA A 119 -7.52 8.43 7.23
CA ALA A 119 -7.39 7.82 5.90
C ALA A 119 -7.75 8.82 4.78
N PRO A 120 -6.98 9.91 4.59
CA PRO A 120 -7.26 10.84 3.51
C PRO A 120 -6.99 10.18 2.15
N ARG A 121 -7.89 10.42 1.19
CA ARG A 121 -7.70 9.99 -0.20
C ARG A 121 -6.87 11.02 -0.94
N VAL A 122 -5.85 10.56 -1.65
CA VAL A 122 -4.90 11.42 -2.36
C VAL A 122 -4.86 11.00 -3.83
N ALA A 123 -5.28 11.89 -4.71
CA ALA A 123 -5.06 11.73 -6.14
C ALA A 123 -3.60 12.11 -6.47
N LEU A 124 -2.72 11.11 -6.57
CA LEU A 124 -1.32 11.34 -6.88
C LEU A 124 -1.13 11.54 -8.39
N GLN A 125 -0.49 12.66 -8.77
CA GLN A 125 -0.03 12.91 -10.15
C GLN A 125 1.48 12.62 -10.23
N LYS A 126 2.33 13.63 -9.98
CA LYS A 126 3.79 13.46 -9.90
C LYS A 126 4.33 13.42 -8.47
N ARG A 127 3.73 14.22 -7.58
CA ARG A 127 4.10 14.32 -6.17
C ARG A 127 2.92 14.89 -5.41
N ALA A 128 2.72 14.43 -4.18
CA ALA A 128 1.80 15.04 -3.22
C ALA A 128 2.53 15.26 -1.89
N ARG A 129 2.07 16.25 -1.12
CA ARG A 129 2.44 16.42 0.29
C ARG A 129 1.14 16.49 1.07
N VAL A 130 1.04 15.65 2.10
CA VAL A 130 -0.16 15.55 2.93
C VAL A 130 0.28 15.80 4.36
N LYS A 131 -0.43 16.68 5.06
CA LYS A 131 -0.25 16.91 6.49
C LYS A 131 -1.35 16.10 7.20
N LEU A 132 -0.95 15.21 8.10
CA LEU A 132 -1.85 14.46 8.97
C LEU A 132 -1.68 15.03 10.39
N GLU A 133 -2.78 15.32 11.06
CA GLU A 133 -2.80 15.86 12.42
C GLU A 133 -3.66 14.96 13.29
N PHE A 134 -3.13 14.57 14.45
CA PHE A 134 -3.84 13.79 15.45
C PHE A 134 -3.28 14.08 16.84
N THR A 135 -4.07 13.84 17.87
CA THR A 135 -3.63 13.94 19.25
C THR A 135 -2.96 12.63 19.67
N ALA A 136 -1.74 12.71 20.19
CA ALA A 136 -1.05 11.54 20.73
C ALA A 136 -1.77 11.00 21.98
N ALA A 137 -1.56 9.73 22.31
CA ALA A 137 -2.11 9.11 23.51
C ALA A 137 -1.80 9.94 24.77
N SER A 138 -2.76 10.03 25.70
CA SER A 138 -2.63 10.82 26.93
C SER A 138 -1.60 10.25 27.92
N GLU A 139 -1.25 8.97 27.76
CA GLU A 139 -0.26 8.30 28.60
C GLU A 139 1.15 8.64 28.15
N ALA A 140 1.97 9.09 29.10
CA ALA A 140 3.39 9.30 28.88
C ALA A 140 4.11 8.01 28.45
N GLY A 141 5.22 8.19 27.73
CA GLY A 141 6.10 7.12 27.28
C GLY A 141 6.17 6.99 25.76
N ARG A 142 6.97 6.04 25.31
CA ARG A 142 7.18 5.74 23.90
C ARG A 142 5.94 5.07 23.32
N LYS A 143 5.38 5.66 22.27
CA LYS A 143 4.22 5.15 21.54
C LYS A 143 4.63 4.83 20.11
N GLU A 144 4.28 3.65 19.64
CA GLU A 144 4.57 3.16 18.29
C GLU A 144 3.34 3.40 17.40
N TYR A 145 3.58 3.90 16.20
CA TYR A 145 2.56 4.22 15.21
C TYR A 145 2.99 3.69 13.84
N MET A 146 2.01 3.48 12.96
CA MET A 146 2.24 3.02 11.61
C MET A 146 1.52 3.89 10.59
N ILE A 147 2.23 4.29 9.53
CA ILE A 147 1.67 4.93 8.34
C ILE A 147 1.43 3.84 7.31
N TYR A 148 0.19 3.74 6.84
CA TYR A 148 -0.19 2.87 5.72
C TYR A 148 -0.38 3.72 4.46
N LEU A 149 0.37 3.40 3.41
CA LEU A 149 0.13 3.91 2.06
C LEU A 149 -0.47 2.78 1.24
N MET A 150 -1.77 2.86 0.97
CA MET A 150 -2.50 1.81 0.25
C MET A 150 -3.08 2.31 -1.06
N SER A 151 -3.05 1.45 -2.10
CA SER A 151 -3.77 1.70 -3.35
C SER A 151 -5.23 1.28 -3.22
N ASP A 152 -6.15 1.91 -3.94
CA ASP A 152 -7.53 1.40 -4.10
C ASP A 152 -7.71 0.59 -5.40
N TYR A 153 -6.64 0.40 -6.17
CA TYR A 153 -6.71 -0.22 -7.50
C TYR A 153 -5.83 -1.46 -7.62
N TYR A 154 -4.62 -1.46 -7.07
CA TYR A 154 -3.63 -2.51 -7.33
C TYR A 154 -3.23 -3.25 -6.05
N LEU A 155 -3.13 -4.58 -6.13
CA LEU A 155 -2.61 -5.43 -5.06
C LEU A 155 -1.07 -5.47 -5.08
N GLY A 156 -0.48 -5.69 -3.91
CA GLY A 156 0.98 -5.83 -3.75
C GLY A 156 1.75 -4.52 -3.88
N ARG A 157 1.07 -3.39 -3.63
CA ARG A 157 1.61 -2.02 -3.64
C ARG A 157 1.52 -1.31 -2.30
N ASP A 158 0.85 -1.94 -1.33
CA ASP A 158 0.64 -1.34 -0.04
C ASP A 158 1.95 -1.31 0.73
N GLN A 159 2.21 -0.18 1.39
CA GLN A 159 3.46 0.09 2.10
C GLN A 159 3.15 0.47 3.54
N GLU A 160 3.97 -0.01 4.46
CA GLU A 160 3.84 0.21 5.89
C GLU A 160 5.11 0.85 6.44
N TYR A 161 4.95 1.92 7.23
CA TYR A 161 6.07 2.66 7.79
C TYR A 161 5.85 2.88 9.29
N GLU A 162 6.64 2.17 10.09
CA GLU A 162 6.66 2.33 11.53
C GLU A 162 7.41 3.61 11.93
N PHE A 163 6.87 4.32 12.92
CA PHE A 163 7.54 5.43 13.57
C PHE A 163 7.16 5.48 15.05
N THR A 164 8.01 6.13 15.86
CA THR A 164 7.76 6.25 17.30
C THR A 164 7.67 7.69 17.76
N VAL A 165 6.78 7.95 18.70
CA VAL A 165 6.56 9.24 19.33
C VAL A 165 6.76 9.09 20.84
N ASP A 166 7.64 9.89 21.40
CA ASP A 166 7.83 9.96 22.85
C ASP A 166 6.88 11.00 23.45
N VAL A 167 5.83 10.53 24.12
CA VAL A 167 4.87 11.38 24.81
C VAL A 167 5.43 11.78 26.16
N MET A 168 5.55 13.09 26.41
CA MET A 168 5.97 13.61 27.71
C MET A 168 4.81 13.60 28.70
N ASP A 169 5.12 13.39 29.97
CA ASP A 169 4.14 13.48 31.04
C ASP A 169 3.61 14.92 31.17
N ALA A 170 2.29 15.06 31.36
CA ALA A 170 1.65 16.36 31.50
C ALA A 170 2.06 17.11 32.80
N GLY A 171 2.83 16.46 33.69
CA GLY A 171 3.15 16.94 35.04
C GLY A 171 4.64 17.10 35.37
N GLY A 172 5.55 17.21 34.39
CA GLY A 172 6.97 17.48 34.64
C GLY A 172 7.32 18.97 34.66
N ASP A 173 7.81 19.46 35.80
CA ASP A 173 8.38 20.81 36.07
C ASP A 173 9.32 21.35 34.97
#